data_AF-A0A0L0DRM5-F1
#
_entry.id   AF-A0A0L0DRM5-F1
#
_cell.length_a   1.000
_cell.length_b   1.000
_cell.length_c   1.000
_cell.angle_alpha   90.00
_cell.angle_beta   90.00
_cell.angle_gamma   90.00
#
_symmetry.space_group_name_H-M   'P 1'
#
loop_
_entity.id
_entity.type
_entity.pdbx_description
1 polymer ?
#
loop_
_entity_poly.entity_id
_entity_poly.type
_entity_poly.pdbx_seq_one_letter_code
_entity_poly.pdbx_strand_id
1 'polypeptide(L)'
;MVRVGTVMAMAAVVAVVALAAVVAEARGAVVGGADDAQHVIVLMMENHSFDNVFGFLPGVGSLSTEVFNYVEAGNMSSERVNVTRGAPYCVKPDPIHIVPDVGDQVTAPNSAFGHGYAPTMGGFVENFVRRTKATRPAEVMAGYTPEQLPVLSALARNFRVYTRWHSAVAGSTGINRLFAHAGTSGSYTGGEYEAPGLKLEAPTLFEALMAEGVSTRIEYVDFCSAHAIKPLADKHRHIFSRSHKLEAFFTSLREGTLANYTWVVPQLLPALDAYPTSMHPSGDIRAGEALIKNVVESLMASQYWNDTILLITFDEHGGFHDTAPPPGPGVGSGPVPDPNPDIAPHPYTYDFTRLGVRVPTLLVSPWVDAGVDDTLYWGSSVPATVAAHFGLTSPPLTSRIAAAPRFNVDLRSSPRAPSSYPAVLPEPAPGPYCRILRSDPAYGEEFLSMYQTLLDEAGICLPAHSRDVTTAYQAHQWLLSAIAALFGQ
;
A
#
# COMPACT_ATOMS: atom_id res chain seq x y z
N MET A 1 -4.18 40.58 -59.31
CA MET A 1 -3.90 40.27 -57.89
C MET A 1 -4.50 38.91 -57.55
N VAL A 2 -3.74 37.83 -57.73
CA VAL A 2 -4.15 36.48 -57.30
C VAL A 2 -2.94 35.83 -56.61
N ARG A 3 -3.10 35.68 -55.29
CA ARG A 3 -2.58 34.61 -54.41
C ARG A 3 -1.06 34.35 -54.37
N VAL A 4 -0.36 35.20 -53.60
CA VAL A 4 0.94 34.87 -52.98
C VAL A 4 0.76 34.11 -51.64
N GLY A 5 -0.45 34.08 -51.08
CA GLY A 5 -0.72 33.45 -49.76
C GLY A 5 -0.77 31.92 -49.74
N THR A 6 -1.01 31.24 -50.87
CA THR A 6 -1.20 29.78 -50.89
C THR A 6 0.12 28.99 -50.87
N VAL A 7 1.22 29.56 -51.38
CA VAL A 7 2.51 28.88 -51.48
C VAL A 7 3.25 28.84 -50.13
N MET A 8 3.12 29.90 -49.33
CA MET A 8 3.71 29.96 -47.98
C MET A 8 2.99 29.01 -46.99
N ALA A 9 1.67 28.82 -47.14
CA ALA A 9 0.91 27.90 -46.31
C ALA A 9 1.28 26.43 -46.56
N MET A 10 1.50 26.03 -47.83
CA MET A 10 1.96 24.68 -48.15
C MET A 10 3.39 24.41 -47.67
N ALA A 11 4.31 25.37 -47.80
CA ALA A 11 5.68 25.21 -47.31
C ALA A 11 5.75 25.06 -45.78
N ALA A 12 4.93 25.81 -45.03
CA ALA A 12 4.83 25.68 -43.58
C ALA A 12 4.22 24.33 -43.15
N VAL A 13 3.20 23.84 -43.84
CA VAL A 13 2.59 22.52 -43.54
C VAL A 13 3.56 21.38 -43.84
N VAL A 14 4.29 21.44 -44.96
CA VAL A 14 5.31 20.43 -45.30
C VAL A 14 6.47 20.45 -44.30
N ALA A 15 6.90 21.62 -43.83
CA ALA A 15 7.94 21.73 -42.80
C ALA A 15 7.49 21.20 -41.44
N VAL A 16 6.22 21.41 -41.05
CA VAL A 16 5.66 20.86 -39.79
C VAL A 16 5.49 19.35 -39.87
N VAL A 17 5.07 18.80 -41.02
CA VAL A 17 4.95 17.35 -41.22
C VAL A 17 6.33 16.68 -41.29
N ALA A 18 7.32 17.31 -41.93
CA ALA A 18 8.69 16.81 -41.96
C ALA A 18 9.35 16.89 -40.58
N LEU A 19 9.07 17.94 -39.79
CA LEU A 19 9.56 18.05 -38.42
C LEU A 19 8.87 17.02 -37.50
N ALA A 20 7.56 16.78 -37.67
CA ALA A 20 6.85 15.72 -36.95
C ALA A 20 7.35 14.31 -37.32
N ALA A 21 7.68 14.07 -38.59
CA ALA A 21 8.29 12.82 -39.05
C ALA A 21 9.72 12.63 -38.52
N VAL A 22 10.55 13.67 -38.54
CA VAL A 22 11.91 13.63 -37.97
C VAL A 22 11.89 13.51 -36.44
N VAL A 23 10.89 14.08 -35.75
CA VAL A 23 10.67 13.85 -34.30
C VAL A 23 10.17 12.41 -34.04
N ALA A 24 9.36 11.84 -34.94
CA ALA A 24 8.93 10.45 -34.85
C ALA A 24 10.05 9.45 -35.16
N GLU A 25 11.03 9.83 -35.98
CA GLU A 25 12.18 8.99 -36.39
C GLU A 25 13.39 9.18 -35.45
N ALA A 26 13.47 10.32 -34.76
CA ALA A 26 14.40 10.57 -33.65
C ALA A 26 13.90 10.05 -32.29
N ARG A 27 12.61 9.75 -32.16
CA ARG A 27 12.10 8.73 -31.23
C ARG A 27 12.52 7.38 -31.80
N GLY A 28 13.79 7.04 -31.58
CA GLY A 28 14.46 5.92 -32.22
C GLY A 28 13.60 4.67 -32.21
N ALA A 29 13.76 3.86 -33.26
CA ALA A 29 13.21 2.51 -33.37
C ALA A 29 13.25 1.78 -32.01
N VAL A 30 12.10 1.79 -31.31
CA VAL A 30 11.93 1.10 -30.04
C VAL A 30 11.71 -0.36 -30.42
N VAL A 31 12.74 -1.16 -30.19
CA VAL A 31 12.63 -2.61 -30.15
C VAL A 31 11.62 -2.93 -29.03
N GLY A 32 10.51 -3.60 -29.38
CA GLY A 32 9.43 -3.94 -28.45
C GLY A 32 9.94 -4.46 -27.10
N GLY A 33 9.45 -3.82 -26.05
CA GLY A 33 9.80 -4.00 -24.64
C GLY A 33 8.80 -3.23 -23.78
N ALA A 34 8.97 -3.25 -22.46
CA ALA A 34 8.12 -2.67 -21.39
C ALA A 34 7.27 -1.40 -21.67
N ASP A 35 7.65 -0.58 -22.65
CA ASP A 35 6.90 0.57 -23.15
C ASP A 35 5.54 0.19 -23.78
N ASP A 36 5.31 -1.09 -24.09
CA ASP A 36 4.02 -1.62 -24.54
C ASP A 36 3.01 -1.80 -23.40
N ALA A 37 3.46 -1.92 -22.13
CA ALA A 37 2.52 -1.89 -21.01
C ALA A 37 2.01 -0.45 -20.85
N GLN A 38 0.72 -0.23 -21.09
CA GLN A 38 0.09 1.10 -21.06
C GLN A 38 -0.61 1.39 -19.72
N HIS A 39 -0.74 0.36 -18.87
CA HIS A 39 -1.48 0.42 -17.61
C HIS A 39 -0.63 -0.04 -16.43
N VAL A 40 -0.60 0.79 -15.39
CA VAL A 40 -0.02 0.45 -14.08
C VAL A 40 -1.15 0.44 -13.06
N ILE A 41 -1.39 -0.73 -12.47
CA ILE A 41 -2.36 -0.91 -11.39
C ILE A 41 -1.61 -1.16 -10.09
N VAL A 42 -1.98 -0.45 -9.04
CA VAL A 42 -1.48 -0.68 -7.68
C VAL A 42 -2.64 -1.13 -6.81
N LEU A 43 -2.64 -2.38 -6.37
CA LEU A 43 -3.54 -2.89 -5.33
C LEU A 43 -2.77 -2.86 -4.00
N MET A 44 -3.20 -1.98 -3.09
CA MET A 44 -2.54 -1.77 -1.81
C MET A 44 -3.38 -2.31 -0.66
N MET A 45 -2.90 -3.39 -0.04
CA MET A 45 -3.51 -4.09 1.08
C MET A 45 -3.02 -3.52 2.43
N GLU A 46 -3.58 -4.03 3.52
CA GLU A 46 -3.35 -3.68 4.93
C GLU A 46 -3.33 -4.99 5.75
N ASN A 47 -2.81 -5.10 6.96
CA ASN A 47 -1.45 -4.75 7.30
C ASN A 47 -0.79 -6.09 7.67
N HIS A 48 0.31 -6.44 7.03
CA HIS A 48 0.98 -7.71 7.30
C HIS A 48 2.46 -7.60 6.97
N SER A 49 3.32 -8.20 7.80
CA SER A 49 4.76 -8.29 7.51
C SER A 49 5.06 -9.32 6.41
N PHE A 50 6.22 -9.19 5.76
CA PHE A 50 6.68 -10.17 4.78
C PHE A 50 6.77 -11.57 5.40
N ASP A 51 7.40 -11.70 6.57
CA ASP A 51 7.55 -13.00 7.23
C ASP A 51 6.22 -13.60 7.69
N ASN A 52 5.23 -12.77 8.04
CA ASN A 52 3.89 -13.25 8.36
C ASN A 52 3.22 -13.93 7.16
N VAL A 53 3.31 -13.35 5.95
CA VAL A 53 2.62 -13.87 4.75
C VAL A 53 3.47 -14.89 3.97
N PHE A 54 4.73 -14.57 3.71
CA PHE A 54 5.61 -15.35 2.83
C PHE A 54 6.76 -16.02 3.56
N GLY A 55 6.97 -15.76 4.86
CA GLY A 55 8.12 -16.27 5.61
C GLY A 55 8.28 -17.79 5.53
N PHE A 56 7.17 -18.53 5.53
CA PHE A 56 7.18 -20.00 5.42
C PHE A 56 7.00 -20.55 4.00
N LEU A 57 6.92 -19.70 2.97
CA LEU A 57 6.77 -20.12 1.58
C LEU A 57 8.11 -20.59 0.99
N PRO A 58 8.29 -21.89 0.66
CA PRO A 58 9.56 -22.40 0.17
C PRO A 58 9.99 -21.72 -1.13
N GLY A 59 11.27 -21.33 -1.21
CA GLY A 59 11.84 -20.62 -2.36
C GLY A 59 11.58 -19.11 -2.36
N VAL A 60 10.79 -18.59 -1.42
CA VAL A 60 10.48 -17.16 -1.27
C VAL A 60 10.91 -16.66 0.11
N GLY A 61 10.39 -17.28 1.18
CA GLY A 61 10.77 -17.02 2.56
C GLY A 61 11.64 -18.12 3.15
N SER A 62 12.31 -17.78 4.26
CA SER A 62 13.20 -18.70 5.00
C SER A 62 12.98 -18.63 6.52
N LEU A 63 11.79 -18.23 6.95
CA LEU A 63 11.45 -18.06 8.36
C LEU A 63 11.61 -19.39 9.12
N SER A 64 12.34 -19.32 10.22
CA SER A 64 12.62 -20.46 11.11
C SER A 64 11.79 -20.36 12.39
N THR A 65 11.29 -21.49 12.88
CA THR A 65 10.60 -21.59 14.19
C THR A 65 11.55 -21.46 15.38
N GLU A 66 12.86 -21.37 15.13
CA GLU A 66 13.88 -21.06 16.15
C GLU A 66 13.98 -19.55 16.43
N VAL A 67 13.40 -18.70 15.59
CA VAL A 67 13.30 -17.25 15.86
C VAL A 67 12.34 -17.03 17.02
N PHE A 68 12.68 -16.13 17.93
CA PHE A 68 11.84 -15.81 19.08
C PHE A 68 11.96 -14.34 19.50
N ASN A 69 10.97 -13.88 20.26
CA ASN A 69 11.04 -12.66 21.07
C ASN A 69 10.88 -13.05 22.54
N TYR A 70 11.38 -12.22 23.45
CA TYR A 70 11.08 -12.38 24.88
C TYR A 70 9.76 -11.70 25.22
N VAL A 71 9.03 -12.22 26.22
CA VAL A 71 7.82 -11.56 26.74
C VAL A 71 8.16 -10.18 27.31
N GLU A 72 9.29 -10.08 28.00
CA GLU A 72 9.92 -8.83 28.43
C GLU A 72 11.23 -8.68 27.66
N ALA A 73 11.26 -7.85 26.63
CA ALA A 73 12.42 -7.69 25.79
C ALA A 73 13.55 -6.95 26.54
N GLY A 74 14.78 -7.41 26.31
CA GLY A 74 15.94 -7.06 27.12
C GLY A 74 16.12 -7.92 28.39
N ASN A 75 15.10 -8.63 28.87
CA ASN A 75 15.21 -9.58 29.97
C ASN A 75 15.44 -11.01 29.44
N MET A 76 16.71 -11.45 29.38
CA MET A 76 17.08 -12.78 28.87
C MET A 76 16.56 -13.96 29.71
N SER A 77 16.07 -13.71 30.93
CA SER A 77 15.43 -14.73 31.77
C SER A 77 13.92 -14.81 31.57
N SER A 78 13.35 -13.89 30.78
CA SER A 78 11.94 -13.90 30.43
C SER A 78 11.58 -15.08 29.53
N GLU A 79 10.31 -15.43 29.51
CA GLU A 79 9.79 -16.47 28.62
C GLU A 79 10.05 -16.12 27.15
N ARG A 80 10.40 -17.13 26.35
CA ARG A 80 10.56 -17.00 24.90
C ARG A 80 9.25 -17.33 24.21
N VAL A 81 8.85 -16.47 23.29
CA VAL A 81 7.75 -16.70 22.37
C VAL A 81 8.35 -16.91 20.99
N ASN A 82 8.35 -18.16 20.55
CA ASN A 82 8.89 -18.56 19.26
C ASN A 82 7.93 -18.23 18.13
N VAL A 83 8.50 -18.04 16.95
CA VAL A 83 7.77 -18.04 15.69
C VAL A 83 7.10 -19.40 15.48
N THR A 84 5.82 -19.38 15.11
CA THR A 84 5.03 -20.59 14.86
C THR A 84 4.47 -20.62 13.44
N ARG A 85 4.40 -21.81 12.85
CA ARG A 85 3.61 -22.05 11.63
C ARG A 85 2.14 -22.11 11.97
N GLY A 86 1.29 -21.51 11.15
CA GLY A 86 -0.17 -21.58 11.36
C GLY A 86 -0.74 -20.34 12.03
N ALA A 87 -0.54 -19.16 11.46
CA ALA A 87 -1.17 -17.95 11.97
C ALA A 87 -2.71 -18.06 11.93
N PRO A 88 -3.43 -17.52 12.93
CA PRO A 88 -4.88 -17.40 12.87
C PRO A 88 -5.30 -16.53 11.67
N TYR A 89 -6.37 -16.89 10.97
CA TYR A 89 -6.91 -16.07 9.87
C TYR A 89 -7.41 -14.68 10.32
N CYS A 90 -7.67 -14.52 11.62
CA CYS A 90 -8.01 -13.26 12.27
C CYS A 90 -7.28 -13.17 13.61
N VAL A 91 -6.45 -12.15 13.76
CA VAL A 91 -5.73 -11.86 15.00
C VAL A 91 -6.51 -10.81 15.79
N LYS A 92 -6.69 -11.06 17.09
CA LYS A 92 -7.47 -10.23 18.01
C LYS A 92 -6.75 -10.12 19.35
N PRO A 93 -6.57 -8.90 19.89
CA PRO A 93 -6.86 -7.57 19.29
C PRO A 93 -5.91 -7.20 18.14
N ASP A 94 -6.20 -6.11 17.43
CA ASP A 94 -5.28 -5.55 16.42
C ASP A 94 -3.93 -5.18 17.06
N PRO A 95 -2.78 -5.66 16.52
CA PRO A 95 -1.48 -5.24 17.00
C PRO A 95 -1.20 -3.78 16.63
N ILE A 96 -0.76 -2.99 17.60
CA ILE A 96 -0.51 -1.55 17.39
C ILE A 96 0.67 -1.32 16.44
N HIS A 97 0.50 -0.39 15.51
CA HIS A 97 1.47 -0.12 14.44
C HIS A 97 1.65 1.39 14.16
N ILE A 98 1.45 2.24 15.18
CA ILE A 98 1.82 3.67 15.12
C ILE A 98 3.33 3.86 15.35
N VAL A 99 3.87 5.01 14.94
CA VAL A 99 5.32 5.29 14.99
C VAL A 99 5.99 4.84 16.31
N PRO A 100 5.62 5.34 17.50
CA PRO A 100 6.31 4.97 18.75
C PRO A 100 6.28 3.46 19.04
N ASP A 101 5.23 2.76 18.65
CA ASP A 101 5.09 1.33 18.88
C ASP A 101 5.92 0.50 17.91
N VAL A 102 6.00 0.91 16.63
CA VAL A 102 6.85 0.23 15.65
C VAL A 102 8.33 0.32 16.01
N GLY A 103 8.80 1.43 16.57
CA GLY A 103 10.19 1.47 17.04
C GLY A 103 10.40 0.58 18.26
N ASP A 104 9.50 0.57 19.25
CA ASP A 104 9.60 -0.38 20.36
C ASP A 104 9.71 -1.83 19.85
N GLN A 105 8.94 -2.19 18.81
CA GLN A 105 8.99 -3.50 18.16
C GLN A 105 10.37 -3.78 17.51
N VAL A 106 10.88 -2.81 16.75
CA VAL A 106 12.10 -2.93 15.95
C VAL A 106 13.38 -2.87 16.79
N THR A 107 13.43 -2.06 17.86
CA THR A 107 14.65 -1.82 18.63
C THR A 107 14.67 -2.47 20.02
N ALA A 108 13.54 -3.07 20.46
CA ALA A 108 13.31 -3.63 21.81
C ALA A 108 13.27 -2.52 22.90
N PRO A 109 12.40 -2.65 23.91
CA PRO A 109 11.72 -1.53 24.57
C PRO A 109 12.69 -0.53 25.20
N ASN A 110 12.24 0.72 25.33
CA ASN A 110 12.94 1.82 25.98
C ASN A 110 14.13 2.43 25.21
N SER A 111 14.37 2.03 23.96
CA SER A 111 15.26 2.77 23.07
C SER A 111 14.55 4.02 22.58
N ALA A 112 15.00 5.19 23.03
CA ALA A 112 14.51 6.48 22.54
C ALA A 112 14.57 6.51 21.01
N PHE A 113 13.41 6.71 20.39
CA PHE A 113 13.21 6.76 18.95
C PHE A 113 14.22 7.69 18.27
N GLY A 114 14.80 7.28 17.14
CA GLY A 114 15.70 8.12 16.34
C GLY A 114 17.18 8.11 16.75
N HIS A 115 17.57 7.49 17.86
CA HIS A 115 18.96 7.57 18.36
C HIS A 115 19.84 6.36 17.99
N GLY A 116 20.13 6.12 16.71
CA GLY A 116 21.26 5.28 16.28
C GLY A 116 21.32 3.83 16.83
N TYR A 117 20.28 3.32 17.48
CA TYR A 117 20.23 1.98 18.04
C TYR A 117 20.15 0.95 16.92
N ALA A 118 20.91 -0.13 17.08
CA ALA A 118 20.84 -1.27 16.17
C ALA A 118 19.47 -1.97 16.37
N PRO A 119 18.65 -2.13 15.32
CA PRO A 119 17.40 -2.86 15.40
C PRO A 119 17.66 -4.33 15.78
N THR A 120 16.94 -4.80 16.80
CA THR A 120 17.02 -6.17 17.32
C THR A 120 15.88 -7.05 16.84
N MET A 121 14.80 -6.43 16.34
CA MET A 121 13.52 -7.10 16.02
C MET A 121 12.93 -7.88 17.20
N GLY A 122 13.27 -7.48 18.43
CA GLY A 122 13.02 -8.24 19.65
C GLY A 122 11.79 -7.80 20.45
N GLY A 123 11.13 -6.70 20.09
CA GLY A 123 10.12 -6.04 20.92
C GLY A 123 8.66 -6.30 20.53
N PHE A 124 8.38 -7.14 19.52
CA PHE A 124 7.02 -7.32 18.99
C PHE A 124 6.07 -7.91 20.02
N VAL A 125 6.51 -8.95 20.73
CA VAL A 125 5.70 -9.64 21.74
C VAL A 125 5.40 -8.74 22.92
N GLU A 126 6.42 -8.09 23.48
CA GLU A 126 6.24 -7.18 24.62
C GLU A 126 5.35 -6.00 24.23
N ASN A 127 5.57 -5.39 23.06
CA ASN A 127 4.75 -4.28 22.59
C ASN A 127 3.29 -4.71 22.49
N PHE A 128 3.01 -5.85 21.83
CA PHE A 128 1.64 -6.35 21.69
C PHE A 128 0.97 -6.58 23.05
N VAL A 129 1.60 -7.34 23.95
CA VAL A 129 1.04 -7.61 25.29
C VAL A 129 0.81 -6.32 26.08
N ARG A 130 1.79 -5.42 26.10
CA ARG A 130 1.73 -4.18 26.88
C ARG A 130 0.62 -3.26 26.38
N ARG A 131 0.52 -3.09 25.06
CA ARG A 131 -0.37 -2.12 24.40
C ARG A 131 -1.81 -2.60 24.33
N THR A 132 -2.03 -3.88 24.04
CA THR A 132 -3.37 -4.39 23.72
C THR A 132 -3.93 -5.30 24.80
N LYS A 133 -3.13 -5.66 25.81
CA LYS A 133 -3.47 -6.66 26.85
C LYS A 133 -3.79 -8.03 26.24
N ALA A 134 -3.22 -8.35 25.09
CA ALA A 134 -3.42 -9.63 24.42
C ALA A 134 -3.07 -10.81 25.32
N THR A 135 -3.95 -11.82 25.34
CA THR A 135 -3.76 -13.07 26.09
C THR A 135 -3.10 -14.17 25.26
N ARG A 136 -2.87 -13.92 23.96
CA ARG A 136 -2.27 -14.85 23.00
C ARG A 136 -1.07 -14.19 22.29
N PRO A 137 0.03 -13.93 23.01
CA PRO A 137 1.19 -13.19 22.48
C PRO A 137 1.87 -13.83 21.26
N ALA A 138 1.74 -15.15 21.08
CA ALA A 138 2.34 -15.84 19.95
C ALA A 138 1.72 -15.46 18.59
N GLU A 139 0.52 -14.85 18.56
CA GLU A 139 -0.16 -14.51 17.31
C GLU A 139 0.60 -13.47 16.47
N VAL A 140 1.30 -12.52 17.10
CA VAL A 140 2.14 -11.53 16.38
C VAL A 140 3.44 -12.13 15.83
N MET A 141 3.85 -13.31 16.33
CA MET A 141 5.03 -14.05 15.87
C MET A 141 4.67 -15.14 14.85
N ALA A 142 3.39 -15.41 14.63
CA ALA A 142 2.94 -16.52 13.79
C ALA A 142 3.02 -16.15 12.31
N GLY A 143 3.46 -17.10 11.48
CA GLY A 143 3.44 -16.99 10.02
C GLY A 143 2.45 -17.96 9.39
N TYR A 144 1.84 -17.54 8.28
CA TYR A 144 0.95 -18.38 7.48
C TYR A 144 1.72 -19.45 6.73
N THR A 145 1.13 -20.64 6.59
CA THR A 145 1.65 -21.68 5.68
C THR A 145 1.17 -21.45 4.25
N PRO A 146 1.85 -22.02 3.23
CA PRO A 146 1.42 -21.88 1.84
C PRO A 146 -0.01 -22.38 1.56
N GLU A 147 -0.48 -23.34 2.34
CA GLU A 147 -1.82 -23.93 2.24
C GLU A 147 -2.89 -23.03 2.87
N GLN A 148 -2.50 -22.16 3.81
CA GLN A 148 -3.40 -21.19 4.41
C GLN A 148 -3.68 -20.00 3.48
N LEU A 149 -2.68 -19.59 2.69
CA LEU A 149 -2.77 -18.50 1.72
C LEU A 149 -2.48 -18.99 0.29
N PRO A 150 -3.36 -19.85 -0.28
CA PRO A 150 -3.09 -20.52 -1.55
C PRO A 150 -3.10 -19.58 -2.75
N VAL A 151 -3.84 -18.47 -2.72
CA VAL A 151 -3.88 -17.46 -3.81
C VAL A 151 -2.54 -16.73 -3.86
N LEU A 152 -2.12 -16.15 -2.74
CA LEU A 152 -0.85 -15.45 -2.62
C LEU A 152 0.34 -16.36 -2.91
N SER A 153 0.28 -17.61 -2.42
CA SER A 153 1.31 -18.62 -2.71
C SER A 153 1.37 -18.98 -4.20
N ALA A 154 0.24 -19.07 -4.89
CA ALA A 154 0.21 -19.34 -6.32
C ALA A 154 0.79 -18.16 -7.12
N LEU A 155 0.45 -16.92 -6.76
CA LEU A 155 1.01 -15.73 -7.40
C LEU A 155 2.52 -15.64 -7.20
N ALA A 156 2.98 -15.82 -5.96
CA ALA A 156 4.39 -15.79 -5.62
C ALA A 156 5.24 -16.85 -6.35
N ARG A 157 4.67 -18.02 -6.65
CA ARG A 157 5.36 -19.07 -7.41
C ARG A 157 5.40 -18.83 -8.92
N ASN A 158 4.46 -18.06 -9.46
CA ASN A 158 4.26 -17.92 -10.91
C ASN A 158 4.67 -16.56 -11.46
N PHE A 159 4.87 -15.57 -10.60
CA PHE A 159 5.25 -14.20 -10.93
C PHE A 159 6.42 -13.74 -10.04
N ARG A 160 6.66 -12.42 -9.96
CA ARG A 160 7.78 -11.89 -9.19
C ARG A 160 7.37 -11.53 -7.77
N VAL A 161 8.16 -11.97 -6.79
CA VAL A 161 8.06 -11.55 -5.39
C VAL A 161 9.23 -10.64 -5.04
N TYR A 162 8.97 -9.52 -4.36
CA TYR A 162 10.01 -8.69 -3.77
C TYR A 162 10.21 -9.07 -2.30
N THR A 163 11.40 -9.55 -1.93
CA THR A 163 11.68 -10.04 -0.57
C THR A 163 12.32 -8.98 0.33
N ARG A 164 12.65 -7.82 -0.23
CA ARG A 164 13.25 -6.67 0.46
C ARG A 164 12.47 -5.38 0.17
N TRP A 165 11.14 -5.49 0.11
CA TRP A 165 10.23 -4.35 0.08
C TRP A 165 9.84 -3.94 1.50
N HIS A 166 10.14 -2.71 1.88
CA HIS A 166 9.84 -2.15 3.21
C HIS A 166 8.72 -1.12 3.14
N SER A 167 7.94 -0.97 4.21
CA SER A 167 7.15 0.24 4.36
C SER A 167 8.07 1.47 4.37
N ALA A 168 7.58 2.59 3.86
CA ALA A 168 8.41 3.77 3.69
C ALA A 168 8.92 4.34 5.02
N VAL A 169 8.18 4.12 6.11
CA VAL A 169 8.54 4.53 7.47
C VAL A 169 8.03 3.52 8.49
N ALA A 170 8.67 3.50 9.66
CA ALA A 170 8.21 2.76 10.85
C ALA A 170 6.98 3.44 11.47
N GLY A 171 5.81 3.28 10.85
CA GLY A 171 4.57 3.93 11.28
C GLY A 171 3.34 3.43 10.52
N SER A 172 2.21 4.09 10.75
CA SER A 172 0.89 3.59 10.37
C SER A 172 0.54 3.77 8.88
N THR A 173 -0.58 3.16 8.49
CA THR A 173 -1.23 3.21 7.17
C THR A 173 -1.18 4.59 6.51
N GLY A 174 -1.69 5.62 7.19
CA GLY A 174 -1.85 6.95 6.60
C GLY A 174 -0.50 7.58 6.17
N ILE A 175 0.54 7.40 6.98
CA ILE A 175 1.88 7.91 6.69
C ILE A 175 2.46 7.16 5.49
N ASN A 176 2.42 5.83 5.51
CA ASN A 176 3.03 5.01 4.47
C ASN A 176 2.34 5.19 3.11
N ARG A 177 1.02 5.40 3.09
CA ARG A 177 0.28 5.75 1.87
C ARG A 177 0.62 7.14 1.34
N LEU A 178 0.87 8.13 2.21
CA LEU A 178 1.41 9.42 1.77
C LEU A 178 2.77 9.25 1.08
N PHE A 179 3.66 8.41 1.60
CA PHE A 179 4.92 8.12 0.94
C PHE A 179 4.77 7.38 -0.40
N ALA A 180 3.75 6.54 -0.54
CA ALA A 180 3.43 5.87 -1.80
C ALA A 180 2.80 6.80 -2.86
N HIS A 181 2.41 8.03 -2.50
CA HIS A 181 1.84 9.00 -3.44
C HIS A 181 2.66 10.27 -3.59
N ALA A 182 3.36 10.72 -2.56
CA ALA A 182 4.11 11.98 -2.53
C ALA A 182 5.58 11.78 -2.14
N GLY A 183 5.96 10.58 -1.67
CA GLY A 183 7.31 10.34 -1.16
C GLY A 183 7.64 11.06 0.15
N THR A 184 6.62 11.64 0.78
CA THR A 184 6.71 12.34 2.04
C THR A 184 5.34 12.32 2.70
N SER A 185 5.31 12.43 4.01
CA SER A 185 4.10 12.69 4.76
C SER A 185 3.88 14.17 5.07
N GLY A 186 4.79 15.07 4.65
CA GLY A 186 4.73 16.49 5.02
C GLY A 186 4.80 16.68 6.54
N SER A 187 5.59 15.85 7.22
CA SER A 187 5.69 15.74 8.68
C SER A 187 4.47 15.15 9.40
N TYR A 188 3.48 14.63 8.67
CA TYR A 188 2.40 13.85 9.27
C TYR A 188 2.94 12.52 9.83
N THR A 189 2.62 12.22 11.10
CA THR A 189 3.06 11.02 11.82
C THR A 189 1.93 10.12 12.32
N GLY A 190 0.68 10.48 12.03
CA GLY A 190 -0.52 9.72 12.39
C GLY A 190 -0.77 9.62 13.90
N GLY A 191 -1.76 10.35 14.43
CA GLY A 191 -2.29 10.18 15.78
C GLY A 191 -2.30 11.43 16.67
N GLU A 192 -2.35 11.23 18.00
CA GLU A 192 -2.58 12.28 19.02
C GLU A 192 -1.50 13.38 19.10
N TYR A 193 -0.36 13.22 18.42
CA TYR A 193 0.78 14.15 18.48
C TYR A 193 0.82 15.14 17.30
N GLU A 194 -0.24 15.22 16.50
CA GLU A 194 -0.28 16.08 15.32
C GLU A 194 -0.30 17.58 15.63
N ALA A 195 0.55 18.34 14.93
CA ALA A 195 0.47 19.80 14.95
C ALA A 195 -0.79 20.24 14.15
N PRO A 196 -1.66 21.11 14.72
CA PRO A 196 -2.82 21.61 14.01
C PRO A 196 -2.42 22.29 12.68
N GLY A 197 -3.11 21.96 11.59
CA GLY A 197 -2.94 22.62 10.29
C GLY A 197 -1.79 22.12 9.42
N LEU A 198 -1.27 20.91 9.66
CA LEU A 198 -0.35 20.22 8.75
C LEU A 198 -0.93 20.15 7.33
N LYS A 199 -0.10 20.50 6.33
CA LYS A 199 -0.44 20.47 4.90
C LYS A 199 0.61 19.69 4.12
N LEU A 200 0.14 18.90 3.16
CA LEU A 200 1.02 18.24 2.20
C LEU A 200 1.39 19.22 1.09
N GLU A 201 2.49 19.95 1.25
CA GLU A 201 2.95 20.90 0.22
C GLU A 201 3.57 20.19 -0.99
N ALA A 202 4.25 19.05 -0.79
CA ALA A 202 4.90 18.29 -1.85
C ALA A 202 3.91 17.80 -2.93
N PRO A 203 4.25 17.93 -4.23
CA PRO A 203 3.41 17.41 -5.31
C PRO A 203 3.17 15.90 -5.17
N THR A 204 1.97 15.46 -5.52
CA THR A 204 1.64 14.04 -5.54
C THR A 204 1.79 13.43 -6.93
N LEU A 205 1.88 12.11 -6.98
CA LEU A 205 1.86 11.33 -8.19
C LEU A 205 0.62 11.62 -9.05
N PHE A 206 -0.54 11.83 -8.42
CA PHE A 206 -1.77 12.16 -9.14
C PHE A 206 -1.67 13.52 -9.82
N GLU A 207 -1.11 14.54 -9.16
CA GLU A 207 -0.88 15.85 -9.78
C GLU A 207 0.06 15.74 -10.97
N ALA A 208 1.16 15.01 -10.81
CA ALA A 208 2.15 14.77 -11.87
C ALA A 208 1.52 14.08 -13.09
N LEU A 209 0.73 13.02 -12.87
CA LEU A 209 0.04 12.29 -13.94
C LEU A 209 -0.98 13.17 -14.66
N MET A 210 -1.80 13.91 -13.92
CA MET A 210 -2.81 14.79 -14.51
C MET A 210 -2.20 15.95 -15.30
N ALA A 211 -1.07 16.51 -14.84
CA ALA A 211 -0.37 17.58 -15.53
C ALA A 211 0.11 17.15 -16.93
N GLU A 212 0.44 15.87 -17.10
CA GLU A 212 0.88 15.27 -18.36
C GLU A 212 -0.28 14.61 -19.14
N GLY A 213 -1.52 14.77 -18.68
CA GLY A 213 -2.70 14.19 -19.34
C GLY A 213 -2.82 12.67 -19.23
N VAL A 214 -2.07 12.03 -18.32
CA VAL A 214 -2.16 10.59 -18.06
C VAL A 214 -3.43 10.32 -17.26
N SER A 215 -4.27 9.42 -17.77
CA SER A 215 -5.54 9.11 -17.12
C SER A 215 -5.32 8.37 -15.80
N THR A 216 -6.01 8.82 -14.74
CA THR A 216 -5.86 8.25 -13.40
C THR A 216 -7.22 7.89 -12.78
N ARG A 217 -7.25 6.81 -12.00
CA ARG A 217 -8.41 6.43 -11.20
C ARG A 217 -8.03 5.93 -9.81
N ILE A 218 -8.96 6.14 -8.87
CA ILE A 218 -8.94 5.57 -7.53
C ILE A 218 -10.24 4.77 -7.38
N GLU A 219 -10.10 3.46 -7.17
CA GLU A 219 -11.19 2.50 -7.14
C GLU A 219 -11.26 1.90 -5.71
N TYR A 220 -12.39 2.02 -5.02
CA TYR A 220 -12.53 1.64 -3.60
C TYR A 220 -13.82 0.86 -3.32
N VAL A 221 -13.88 0.05 -2.27
CA VAL A 221 -15.07 -0.78 -2.00
C VAL A 221 -16.13 -0.05 -1.15
N ASP A 222 -15.76 0.48 0.00
CA ASP A 222 -16.68 1.04 1.01
C ASP A 222 -16.48 2.54 1.21
N PHE A 223 -15.40 2.91 1.87
CA PHE A 223 -14.89 4.24 2.10
C PHE A 223 -13.51 4.25 1.48
N CYS A 224 -13.22 5.26 0.64
CA CYS A 224 -11.87 5.38 0.12
C CYS A 224 -11.00 5.76 1.31
N SER A 225 -10.21 4.83 1.87
CA SER A 225 -9.32 5.13 3.00
C SER A 225 -8.30 6.23 2.66
N ALA A 226 -8.13 6.56 1.38
CA ALA A 226 -7.45 7.78 0.95
C ALA A 226 -8.11 9.09 1.43
N HIS A 227 -9.43 9.11 1.62
CA HIS A 227 -10.18 10.22 2.22
C HIS A 227 -9.87 10.38 3.72
N ALA A 228 -9.45 9.31 4.41
CA ALA A 228 -8.98 9.39 5.80
C ALA A 228 -7.54 9.89 5.92
N ILE A 229 -6.79 9.99 4.82
CA ILE A 229 -5.44 10.55 4.83
C ILE A 229 -5.57 12.06 4.70
N LYS A 230 -5.80 12.74 5.82
CA LYS A 230 -6.15 14.17 5.88
C LYS A 230 -5.29 15.07 4.96
N PRO A 231 -3.94 15.02 5.00
CA PRO A 231 -3.13 15.89 4.14
C PRO A 231 -3.34 15.64 2.64
N LEU A 232 -3.61 14.39 2.27
CA LEU A 232 -3.90 14.00 0.90
C LEU A 232 -5.32 14.45 0.51
N ALA A 233 -6.30 14.18 1.38
CA ALA A 233 -7.71 14.49 1.16
C ALA A 233 -7.96 16.00 1.01
N ASP A 234 -7.35 16.81 1.89
CA ASP A 234 -7.42 18.27 1.84
C ASP A 234 -6.85 18.81 0.52
N LYS A 235 -5.73 18.23 0.05
CA LYS A 235 -5.09 18.64 -1.20
C LYS A 235 -5.88 18.22 -2.44
N HIS A 236 -6.50 17.05 -2.41
CA HIS A 236 -7.07 16.40 -3.58
C HIS A 236 -8.56 16.14 -3.51
N ARG A 237 -9.32 16.92 -2.73
CA ARG A 237 -10.79 16.78 -2.64
C ARG A 237 -11.49 16.64 -4.00
N HIS A 238 -10.96 17.29 -5.04
CA HIS A 238 -11.46 17.23 -6.42
C HIS A 238 -11.07 15.97 -7.22
N ILE A 239 -9.95 15.32 -6.88
CA ILE A 239 -9.56 14.02 -7.45
C ILE A 239 -10.35 12.92 -6.74
N PHE A 240 -10.46 13.04 -5.41
CA PHE A 240 -11.15 12.12 -4.54
C PHE A 240 -12.66 12.10 -4.72
N SER A 241 -13.29 13.21 -5.10
CA SER A 241 -14.70 13.22 -5.49
C SER A 241 -14.96 12.48 -6.81
N ARG A 242 -13.91 12.16 -7.59
CA ARG A 242 -13.95 11.32 -8.79
C ARG A 242 -13.50 9.88 -8.54
N SER A 243 -13.36 9.49 -7.28
CA SER A 243 -13.13 8.08 -6.94
C SER A 243 -14.38 7.26 -7.25
N HIS A 244 -14.18 5.99 -7.62
CA HIS A 244 -15.24 5.09 -8.03
C HIS A 244 -15.30 3.86 -7.13
N LYS A 245 -16.48 3.25 -7.04
CA LYS A 245 -16.63 1.95 -6.39
C LYS A 245 -15.89 0.86 -7.17
N LEU A 246 -15.32 -0.13 -6.51
CA LEU A 246 -14.51 -1.20 -7.14
C LEU A 246 -15.23 -1.90 -8.31
N GLU A 247 -16.56 -1.94 -8.32
CA GLU A 247 -17.36 -2.42 -9.45
C GLU A 247 -17.06 -1.68 -10.77
N ALA A 248 -16.66 -0.40 -10.69
CA ALA A 248 -16.26 0.39 -11.84
C ALA A 248 -14.92 -0.06 -12.43
N PHE A 249 -13.97 -0.56 -11.61
CA PHE A 249 -12.77 -1.24 -12.10
C PHE A 249 -13.14 -2.41 -13.02
N PHE A 250 -13.99 -3.32 -12.55
CA PHE A 250 -14.43 -4.48 -13.33
C PHE A 250 -15.25 -4.07 -14.57
N THR A 251 -16.01 -2.97 -14.47
CA THR A 251 -16.74 -2.41 -15.61
C THR A 251 -15.77 -1.86 -16.65
N SER A 252 -14.73 -1.14 -16.24
CA SER A 252 -13.72 -0.61 -17.15
C SER A 252 -12.92 -1.69 -17.86
N LEU A 253 -12.64 -2.83 -17.21
CA LEU A 253 -12.04 -3.99 -17.87
C LEU A 253 -12.93 -4.55 -19.00
N ARG A 254 -14.26 -4.61 -18.78
CA ARG A 254 -15.22 -5.12 -19.77
C ARG A 254 -15.50 -4.14 -20.90
N GLU A 255 -15.59 -2.85 -20.58
CA GLU A 255 -16.00 -1.79 -21.53
C GLU A 255 -14.84 -1.17 -22.28
N GLY A 256 -13.59 -1.50 -21.94
CA GLY A 256 -12.43 -0.91 -22.60
C GLY A 256 -12.20 0.55 -22.19
N THR A 257 -12.38 0.86 -20.89
CA THR A 257 -12.20 2.21 -20.34
C THR A 257 -11.23 2.28 -19.16
N LEU A 258 -10.31 1.30 -19.04
CA LEU A 258 -9.30 1.27 -17.97
C LEU A 258 -8.36 2.48 -18.07
N ALA A 259 -8.09 3.12 -16.94
CA ALA A 259 -7.15 4.24 -16.87
C ALA A 259 -5.69 3.77 -16.94
N ASN A 260 -4.79 4.66 -17.38
CA ASN A 260 -3.35 4.37 -17.43
C ASN A 260 -2.79 4.08 -16.04
N TYR A 261 -3.19 4.84 -15.02
CA TYR A 261 -2.83 4.55 -13.63
C TYR A 261 -4.09 4.31 -12.79
N THR A 262 -4.17 3.16 -12.13
CA THR A 262 -5.29 2.83 -11.24
C THR A 262 -4.76 2.43 -9.86
N TRP A 263 -5.20 3.13 -8.82
CA TRP A 263 -4.99 2.73 -7.45
C TRP A 263 -6.25 2.05 -6.91
N VAL A 264 -6.13 0.77 -6.53
CA VAL A 264 -7.21 -0.02 -5.97
C VAL A 264 -7.05 -0.06 -4.45
N VAL A 265 -8.07 0.42 -3.75
CA VAL A 265 -8.15 0.52 -2.29
C VAL A 265 -9.16 -0.50 -1.77
N PRO A 266 -8.73 -1.52 -1.01
CA PRO A 266 -9.61 -2.57 -0.53
C PRO A 266 -10.54 -2.07 0.59
N GLN A 267 -11.58 -2.86 0.87
CA GLN A 267 -12.55 -2.59 1.92
C GLN A 267 -11.91 -2.64 3.30
N LEU A 268 -11.89 -1.51 4.02
CA LEU A 268 -11.37 -1.45 5.39
C LEU A 268 -12.45 -1.80 6.42
N LEU A 269 -13.70 -1.36 6.18
CA LEU A 269 -14.80 -1.46 7.13
C LEU A 269 -15.71 -2.63 6.78
N PRO A 270 -16.24 -3.34 7.78
CA PRO A 270 -17.18 -4.42 7.53
C PRO A 270 -18.49 -3.83 6.99
N ALA A 271 -18.96 -4.37 5.87
CA ALA A 271 -20.33 -4.11 5.43
C ALA A 271 -21.29 -5.09 6.11
N LEU A 272 -22.59 -4.79 6.06
CA LEU A 272 -23.63 -5.61 6.70
C LEU A 272 -23.51 -7.12 6.37
N ASP A 273 -23.09 -7.44 5.15
CA ASP A 273 -23.03 -8.80 4.61
C ASP A 273 -21.65 -9.16 4.01
N ALA A 274 -20.60 -8.35 4.26
CA ALA A 274 -19.27 -8.58 3.68
C ALA A 274 -18.14 -8.39 4.69
N TYR A 275 -17.12 -9.24 4.59
CA TYR A 275 -15.91 -9.16 5.39
C TYR A 275 -14.96 -8.10 4.80
N PRO A 276 -14.28 -7.28 5.64
CA PRO A 276 -13.24 -6.38 5.16
C PRO A 276 -12.22 -7.12 4.31
N THR A 277 -11.97 -6.61 3.12
CA THR A 277 -11.05 -7.22 2.15
C THR A 277 -9.66 -6.61 2.21
N SER A 278 -9.41 -5.64 3.09
CA SER A 278 -8.11 -4.99 3.23
C SER A 278 -7.02 -5.92 3.75
N MET A 279 -7.41 -6.97 4.49
CA MET A 279 -6.56 -7.81 5.33
C MET A 279 -6.08 -7.14 6.63
N HIS A 280 -6.55 -5.92 6.95
CA HIS A 280 -6.27 -5.29 8.25
C HIS A 280 -6.82 -6.16 9.40
N PRO A 281 -6.03 -6.47 10.45
CA PRO A 281 -6.56 -7.14 11.63
C PRO A 281 -7.65 -6.30 12.33
N SER A 282 -8.70 -6.85 12.90
CA SER A 282 -9.01 -8.27 13.10
C SER A 282 -9.78 -8.92 11.94
N GLY A 283 -9.72 -8.34 10.74
CA GLY A 283 -10.33 -8.88 9.52
C GLY A 283 -9.82 -10.28 9.19
N ASP A 284 -10.60 -11.03 8.41
CA ASP A 284 -10.18 -12.35 7.93
C ASP A 284 -9.32 -12.19 6.67
N ILE A 285 -8.06 -12.58 6.73
CA ILE A 285 -7.11 -12.43 5.61
C ILE A 285 -7.60 -13.11 4.32
N ARG A 286 -8.43 -14.16 4.42
CA ARG A 286 -8.96 -14.87 3.25
C ARG A 286 -9.93 -14.01 2.43
N ALA A 287 -10.53 -12.98 3.02
CA ALA A 287 -11.37 -12.03 2.29
C ALA A 287 -10.52 -11.18 1.33
N GLY A 288 -9.33 -10.78 1.77
CA GLY A 288 -8.36 -10.13 0.89
C GLY A 288 -7.81 -11.06 -0.18
N GLU A 289 -7.57 -12.35 0.11
CA GLU A 289 -7.16 -13.30 -0.94
C GLU A 289 -8.23 -13.44 -2.02
N ALA A 290 -9.51 -13.46 -1.62
CA ALA A 290 -10.62 -13.48 -2.56
C ALA A 290 -10.65 -12.21 -3.45
N LEU A 291 -10.40 -11.03 -2.87
CA LEU A 291 -10.27 -9.79 -3.64
C LEU A 291 -9.11 -9.85 -4.63
N ILE A 292 -7.91 -10.25 -4.16
CA ILE A 292 -6.72 -10.36 -5.00
C ILE A 292 -6.97 -11.32 -6.16
N LYS A 293 -7.54 -12.50 -5.88
CA LYS A 293 -7.94 -13.46 -6.92
C LYS A 293 -8.86 -12.82 -7.94
N ASN A 294 -9.93 -12.16 -7.49
CA ASN A 294 -10.91 -11.55 -8.38
C ASN A 294 -10.31 -10.45 -9.27
N VAL A 295 -9.45 -9.59 -8.71
CA VAL A 295 -8.72 -8.56 -9.47
C VAL A 295 -7.80 -9.19 -10.51
N VAL A 296 -6.97 -10.15 -10.11
CA VAL A 296 -6.00 -10.79 -11.01
C VAL A 296 -6.70 -11.56 -12.12
N GLU A 297 -7.67 -12.41 -11.79
CA GLU A 297 -8.37 -13.23 -12.79
C GLU A 297 -9.21 -12.38 -13.74
N SER A 298 -9.87 -11.33 -13.24
CA SER A 298 -10.59 -10.38 -14.10
C SER A 298 -9.64 -9.65 -15.06
N LEU A 299 -8.44 -9.27 -14.59
CA LEU A 299 -7.44 -8.65 -15.43
C LEU A 299 -6.91 -9.64 -16.48
N MET A 300 -6.56 -10.86 -16.09
CA MET A 300 -6.11 -11.94 -17.00
C MET A 300 -7.14 -12.28 -18.08
N ALA A 301 -8.43 -12.23 -17.75
CA ALA A 301 -9.53 -12.47 -18.69
C ALA A 301 -9.87 -11.27 -19.56
N SER A 302 -9.33 -10.08 -19.26
CA SER A 302 -9.63 -8.84 -19.99
C SER A 302 -8.72 -8.62 -21.19
N GLN A 303 -9.10 -7.69 -22.06
CA GLN A 303 -8.25 -7.22 -23.16
C GLN A 303 -6.96 -6.52 -22.68
N TYR A 304 -6.90 -6.11 -21.42
CA TYR A 304 -5.79 -5.34 -20.85
C TYR A 304 -4.65 -6.18 -20.29
N TRP A 305 -4.79 -7.51 -20.20
CA TRP A 305 -3.78 -8.37 -19.57
C TRP A 305 -2.38 -8.16 -20.15
N ASN A 306 -2.28 -8.10 -21.48
CA ASN A 306 -1.01 -7.93 -22.18
C ASN A 306 -0.46 -6.50 -22.13
N ASP A 307 -1.22 -5.52 -21.63
CA ASP A 307 -0.81 -4.12 -21.59
C ASP A 307 -0.71 -3.60 -20.14
N THR A 308 -0.71 -4.50 -19.15
CA THR A 308 -0.79 -4.12 -17.74
C THR A 308 0.36 -4.67 -16.89
N ILE A 309 0.84 -3.84 -15.97
CA ILE A 309 1.65 -4.22 -14.83
C ILE A 309 0.81 -4.00 -13.56
N LEU A 310 0.52 -5.09 -12.83
CA LEU A 310 -0.18 -5.05 -11.55
C LEU A 310 0.83 -5.23 -10.40
N LEU A 311 0.96 -4.22 -9.55
CA LEU A 311 1.67 -4.30 -8.28
C LEU A 311 0.66 -4.61 -7.18
N ILE A 312 0.86 -5.70 -6.44
CA ILE A 312 0.12 -6.00 -5.22
C ILE A 312 1.10 -5.78 -4.07
N THR A 313 0.80 -4.83 -3.18
CA THR A 313 1.67 -4.49 -2.04
C THR A 313 0.84 -4.26 -0.80
N PHE A 314 1.49 -4.17 0.36
CA PHE A 314 0.88 -3.67 1.59
C PHE A 314 1.48 -2.30 1.93
N ASP A 315 0.74 -1.48 2.66
CA ASP A 315 1.23 -0.18 3.14
C ASP A 315 2.22 -0.33 4.30
N GLU A 316 1.91 -1.19 5.28
CA GLU A 316 2.75 -1.47 6.44
C GLU A 316 2.50 -2.88 7.05
N HIS A 317 3.23 -3.23 8.11
CA HIS A 317 3.36 -4.59 8.66
C HIS A 317 2.32 -5.00 9.71
N GLY A 318 1.52 -4.08 10.25
CA GLY A 318 0.40 -4.35 11.15
C GLY A 318 0.81 -4.83 12.53
N GLY A 319 2.05 -4.52 12.97
CA GLY A 319 2.61 -5.02 14.23
C GLY A 319 2.99 -6.50 14.21
N PHE A 320 2.90 -7.18 13.06
CA PHE A 320 3.41 -8.54 12.90
C PHE A 320 4.93 -8.59 12.80
N HIS A 321 5.53 -9.58 13.45
CA HIS A 321 6.99 -9.73 13.47
C HIS A 321 7.56 -9.96 12.07
N ASP A 322 8.74 -9.38 11.83
CA ASP A 322 9.62 -9.71 10.71
C ASP A 322 11.05 -9.86 11.23
N THR A 323 11.80 -10.79 10.65
CA THR A 323 13.18 -11.05 11.02
C THR A 323 14.17 -10.00 10.51
N ALA A 324 13.83 -9.28 9.43
CA ALA A 324 14.78 -8.38 8.79
C ALA A 324 14.75 -6.98 9.41
N PRO A 325 15.89 -6.46 9.87
CA PRO A 325 15.97 -5.10 10.40
C PRO A 325 15.67 -4.06 9.31
N PRO A 326 14.82 -3.05 9.58
CA PRO A 326 14.57 -1.95 8.67
C PRO A 326 15.84 -1.16 8.29
N PRO A 327 16.10 -0.94 6.99
CA PRO A 327 17.19 -0.10 6.50
C PRO A 327 17.18 1.29 7.11
N GLY A 328 18.38 1.80 7.42
CA GLY A 328 18.59 3.12 8.01
C GLY A 328 19.86 3.18 8.86
N PRO A 329 20.02 4.23 9.70
CA PRO A 329 21.18 4.38 10.59
C PRO A 329 21.48 3.11 11.40
N GLY A 330 22.75 2.71 11.49
CA GLY A 330 23.18 1.54 12.25
C GLY A 330 22.95 0.16 11.60
N VAL A 331 22.37 0.09 10.39
CA VAL A 331 22.07 -1.20 9.69
C VAL A 331 22.97 -1.43 8.47
N GLY A 332 23.84 -0.47 8.11
CA GLY A 332 24.82 -0.62 7.01
C GLY A 332 24.20 -0.66 5.60
N SER A 333 22.90 -0.49 5.47
CA SER A 333 22.11 -0.56 4.23
C SER A 333 22.23 0.67 3.30
N GLY A 334 23.06 1.65 3.66
CA GLY A 334 23.11 2.97 3.02
C GLY A 334 22.05 3.95 3.55
N PRO A 335 22.19 5.26 3.30
CA PRO A 335 21.27 6.27 3.81
C PRO A 335 19.95 6.24 3.06
N VAL A 336 18.84 6.23 3.80
CA VAL A 336 17.52 6.54 3.25
C VAL A 336 17.35 8.06 3.37
N PRO A 337 17.16 8.81 2.26
CA PRO A 337 17.13 10.27 2.34
C PRO A 337 15.94 10.77 3.17
N ASP A 338 16.17 11.75 4.06
CA ASP A 338 15.09 12.52 4.67
C ASP A 338 14.29 13.22 3.56
N PRO A 339 12.98 12.95 3.44
CA PRO A 339 12.12 13.59 2.44
C PRO A 339 11.92 15.09 2.68
N ASN A 340 12.13 15.59 3.90
CA ASN A 340 11.84 16.96 4.33
C ASN A 340 13.02 17.59 5.10
N PRO A 341 14.23 17.67 4.51
CA PRO A 341 15.43 18.10 5.23
C PRO A 341 15.36 19.55 5.74
N ASP A 342 14.50 20.37 5.14
CA ASP A 342 14.32 21.78 5.50
C ASP A 342 13.33 21.99 6.65
N ILE A 343 12.60 20.93 7.07
CA ILE A 343 11.65 21.00 8.18
C ILE A 343 12.39 20.69 9.49
N ALA A 344 13.15 21.67 9.99
CA ALA A 344 13.84 21.58 11.27
C ALA A 344 13.20 22.49 12.34
N PRO A 345 13.06 22.02 13.60
CA PRO A 345 13.21 20.63 14.03
C PRO A 345 12.02 19.80 13.56
N HIS A 346 12.24 18.55 13.15
CA HIS A 346 11.17 17.56 13.12
C HIS A 346 10.50 17.61 14.50
N PRO A 347 9.23 18.00 14.65
CA PRO A 347 8.61 18.15 15.97
C PRO A 347 8.38 16.79 16.66
N TYR A 348 8.89 15.72 16.05
CA TYR A 348 8.78 14.31 16.38
C TYR A 348 10.18 13.71 16.55
N THR A 349 10.27 12.62 17.31
CA THR A 349 11.51 11.85 17.51
C THR A 349 11.93 11.02 16.28
N TYR A 350 11.14 11.03 15.19
CA TYR A 350 11.44 10.33 13.95
C TYR A 350 11.89 11.30 12.86
N ASP A 351 13.16 11.21 12.46
CA ASP A 351 13.79 12.06 11.45
C ASP A 351 13.62 11.55 10.01
N PHE A 352 12.76 10.54 9.83
CA PHE A 352 12.47 9.90 8.54
C PHE A 352 13.67 9.19 7.87
N THR A 353 14.84 9.07 8.51
CA THR A 353 16.04 8.46 7.89
C THR A 353 16.05 6.92 7.93
N ARG A 354 15.02 6.30 8.51
CA ARG A 354 14.79 4.85 8.52
C ARG A 354 13.57 4.48 7.66
N LEU A 355 13.59 3.28 7.10
CA LEU A 355 12.39 2.63 6.55
C LEU A 355 11.61 1.92 7.67
N GLY A 356 10.45 1.37 7.34
CA GLY A 356 9.73 0.49 8.25
C GLY A 356 10.01 -0.99 8.01
N VAL A 357 9.17 -1.84 8.59
CA VAL A 357 9.28 -3.30 8.50
C VAL A 357 8.98 -3.78 7.07
N ARG A 358 9.50 -4.95 6.70
CA ARG A 358 9.22 -5.55 5.39
C ARG A 358 7.75 -5.87 5.24
N VAL A 359 7.24 -5.65 4.03
CA VAL A 359 5.86 -5.95 3.64
C VAL A 359 5.83 -6.91 2.44
N PRO A 360 4.76 -7.71 2.28
CA PRO A 360 4.58 -8.56 1.11
C PRO A 360 4.40 -7.71 -0.15
N THR A 361 5.12 -8.03 -1.23
CA THR A 361 4.92 -7.35 -2.52
C THR A 361 5.12 -8.29 -3.70
N LEU A 362 4.21 -8.23 -4.68
CA LEU A 362 4.19 -9.03 -5.89
C LEU A 362 4.07 -8.13 -7.13
N LEU A 363 4.80 -8.47 -8.20
CA LEU A 363 4.54 -7.94 -9.54
C LEU A 363 3.86 -9.01 -10.38
N VAL A 364 2.62 -8.77 -10.81
CA VAL A 364 1.82 -9.71 -11.60
C VAL A 364 1.61 -9.12 -13.00
N SER A 365 2.20 -9.76 -14.00
CA SER A 365 2.16 -9.29 -15.38
C SER A 365 2.65 -10.40 -16.33
N PRO A 366 2.18 -10.48 -17.59
CA PRO A 366 2.79 -11.39 -18.56
C PRO A 366 4.22 -10.95 -18.91
N TRP A 367 4.61 -9.72 -18.61
CA TRP A 367 5.93 -9.16 -18.91
C TRP A 367 7.02 -9.53 -17.90
N VAL A 368 6.70 -10.24 -16.81
CA VAL A 368 7.69 -10.59 -15.78
C VAL A 368 7.89 -12.10 -15.67
N ASP A 369 9.15 -12.52 -15.55
CA ASP A 369 9.50 -13.90 -15.23
C ASP A 369 9.24 -14.21 -13.76
N ALA A 370 8.83 -15.45 -13.48
CA ALA A 370 8.65 -15.93 -12.11
C ALA A 370 9.99 -15.89 -11.37
N GLY A 371 9.98 -15.47 -10.11
CA GLY A 371 11.20 -15.42 -9.32
C GLY A 371 11.12 -14.52 -8.09
N VAL A 372 12.28 -14.35 -7.47
CA VAL A 372 12.49 -13.48 -6.30
C VAL A 372 13.41 -12.33 -6.71
N ASP A 373 13.05 -11.13 -6.29
CA ASP A 373 13.89 -9.94 -6.34
C ASP A 373 14.21 -9.49 -4.91
N ASP A 374 15.50 -9.39 -4.60
CA ASP A 374 16.03 -8.98 -3.31
C ASP A 374 16.60 -7.55 -3.32
N THR A 375 16.32 -6.77 -4.37
CA THR A 375 16.59 -5.33 -4.39
C THR A 375 15.81 -4.64 -3.27
N LEU A 376 16.43 -3.64 -2.64
CA LEU A 376 15.79 -2.87 -1.58
C LEU A 376 14.75 -1.92 -2.16
N TYR A 377 13.45 -2.18 -1.92
CA TYR A 377 12.35 -1.29 -2.32
C TYR A 377 11.66 -0.68 -1.11
N TRP A 378 10.94 0.43 -1.33
CA TRP A 378 10.03 0.99 -0.33
C TRP A 378 8.82 1.65 -0.97
N GLY A 379 7.86 2.14 -0.17
CA GLY A 379 6.63 2.76 -0.68
C GLY A 379 6.83 3.79 -1.80
N SER A 380 7.92 4.58 -1.76
CA SER A 380 8.23 5.58 -2.80
C SER A 380 8.77 4.99 -4.12
N SER A 381 9.03 3.69 -4.19
CA SER A 381 9.26 2.96 -5.44
C SER A 381 8.03 2.95 -6.35
N VAL A 382 6.81 3.13 -5.79
CA VAL A 382 5.58 3.33 -6.56
C VAL A 382 5.66 4.58 -7.43
N PRO A 383 5.73 5.80 -6.87
CA PRO A 383 5.78 7.03 -7.66
C PRO A 383 7.05 7.11 -8.52
N ALA A 384 8.20 6.56 -8.08
CA ALA A 384 9.41 6.52 -8.90
C ALA A 384 9.23 5.67 -10.16
N THR A 385 8.58 4.51 -10.04
CA THR A 385 8.32 3.62 -11.18
C THR A 385 7.29 4.23 -12.11
N VAL A 386 6.16 4.71 -11.58
CA VAL A 386 5.07 5.27 -12.37
C VAL A 386 5.52 6.53 -13.13
N ALA A 387 6.29 7.41 -12.47
CA ALA A 387 6.82 8.60 -13.12
C ALA A 387 7.73 8.28 -14.29
N ALA A 388 8.63 7.30 -14.11
CA ALA A 388 9.52 6.86 -15.18
C ALA A 388 8.78 6.14 -16.31
N HIS A 389 7.79 5.31 -15.98
CA HIS A 389 7.03 4.51 -16.94
C HIS A 389 6.21 5.39 -17.90
N PHE A 390 5.59 6.45 -17.39
CA PHE A 390 4.83 7.40 -18.23
C PHE A 390 5.66 8.59 -18.74
N GLY A 391 6.98 8.59 -18.51
CA GLY A 391 7.87 9.67 -18.96
C GLY A 391 7.50 11.05 -18.40
N LEU A 392 7.02 11.12 -17.15
CA LEU A 392 6.56 12.36 -16.55
C LEU A 392 7.72 13.37 -16.47
N THR A 393 7.53 14.55 -17.05
CA THR A 393 8.54 15.62 -17.05
C THR A 393 8.41 16.53 -15.83
N SER A 394 7.24 16.50 -15.19
CA SER A 394 6.93 17.13 -13.90
C SER A 394 6.92 16.07 -12.80
N PRO A 395 8.01 15.88 -12.08
CA PRO A 395 8.11 14.76 -11.15
C PRO A 395 7.64 15.14 -9.73
N PRO A 396 7.09 14.18 -8.94
CA PRO A 396 7.05 14.34 -7.50
C PRO A 396 8.49 14.11 -6.96
N LEU A 397 9.42 15.06 -7.11
CA LEU A 397 10.81 14.90 -6.65
C LEU A 397 10.98 15.33 -5.20
N THR A 398 10.40 14.54 -4.29
CA THR A 398 11.03 14.43 -2.99
C THR A 398 12.34 13.64 -3.13
N SER A 399 13.32 13.91 -2.27
CA SER A 399 14.58 13.14 -2.21
C SER A 399 14.33 11.64 -2.06
N ARG A 400 13.24 11.27 -1.37
CA ARG A 400 12.79 9.90 -1.16
C ARG A 400 12.32 9.20 -2.44
N ILE A 401 11.66 9.91 -3.36
CA ILE A 401 11.25 9.37 -4.66
C ILE A 401 12.45 9.29 -5.58
N ALA A 402 13.29 10.33 -5.60
CA ALA A 402 14.48 10.37 -6.45
C ALA A 402 15.47 9.21 -6.15
N ALA A 403 15.56 8.80 -4.88
CA ALA A 403 16.41 7.69 -4.47
C ALA A 403 15.75 6.30 -4.58
N ALA A 404 14.44 6.23 -4.81
CA ALA A 404 13.72 4.96 -4.81
C ALA A 404 14.00 4.14 -6.08
N PRO A 405 14.32 2.84 -5.96
CA PRO A 405 14.48 2.00 -7.13
C PRO A 405 13.13 1.76 -7.81
N ARG A 406 13.21 1.53 -9.12
CA ARG A 406 12.06 1.22 -9.95
C ARG A 406 11.86 -0.28 -10.03
N PHE A 407 10.62 -0.74 -9.91
CA PHE A 407 10.32 -2.18 -9.82
C PHE A 407 10.02 -2.83 -11.18
N ASN A 408 10.02 -2.07 -12.28
CA ASN A 408 9.71 -2.57 -13.63
C ASN A 408 10.93 -2.55 -14.57
N VAL A 409 12.14 -2.65 -14.01
CA VAL A 409 13.39 -2.45 -14.78
C VAL A 409 13.86 -3.68 -15.56
N ASP A 410 13.35 -4.87 -15.22
CA ASP A 410 13.76 -6.15 -15.79
C ASP A 410 12.62 -6.88 -16.51
N LEU A 411 11.67 -6.11 -17.05
CA LEU A 411 10.58 -6.64 -17.87
C LEU A 411 11.12 -7.26 -19.17
N ARG A 412 10.44 -8.32 -19.58
CA ARG A 412 10.72 -9.05 -20.82
C ARG A 412 10.48 -8.17 -22.04
N SER A 413 11.12 -8.51 -23.16
CA SER A 413 10.85 -7.89 -24.46
C SER A 413 9.54 -8.37 -25.11
N SER A 414 8.92 -9.42 -24.56
CA SER A 414 7.66 -9.96 -25.06
C SER A 414 6.88 -10.64 -23.93
N PRO A 415 5.53 -10.58 -23.95
CA PRO A 415 4.71 -11.21 -22.93
C PRO A 415 4.95 -12.73 -22.92
N ARG A 416 4.94 -13.31 -21.73
CA ARG A 416 4.96 -14.76 -21.52
C ARG A 416 3.72 -15.40 -22.12
N ALA A 417 3.90 -16.61 -22.67
CA ALA A 417 2.79 -17.42 -23.16
C ALA A 417 1.77 -17.67 -22.03
N PRO A 418 0.44 -17.60 -22.30
CA PRO A 418 -0.59 -17.85 -21.30
C PRO A 418 -0.51 -19.22 -20.62
N SER A 419 0.09 -20.22 -21.27
CA SER A 419 0.32 -21.55 -20.67
C SER A 419 1.43 -21.60 -19.62
N SER A 420 2.18 -20.51 -19.42
CA SER A 420 3.32 -20.46 -18.49
C SER A 420 2.94 -20.04 -17.06
N TYR A 421 1.69 -19.69 -16.81
CA TYR A 421 1.14 -19.36 -15.48
C TYR A 421 -0.31 -19.88 -15.41
N PRO A 422 -0.87 -20.10 -14.21
CA PRO A 422 -2.24 -20.57 -14.06
C PRO A 422 -3.23 -19.54 -14.59
N ALA A 423 -4.14 -19.95 -15.48
CA ALA A 423 -5.25 -19.13 -15.93
C ALA A 423 -6.34 -18.95 -14.86
N VAL A 424 -6.37 -19.85 -13.87
CA VAL A 424 -7.26 -19.82 -12.70
C VAL A 424 -6.41 -20.09 -11.48
N LEU A 425 -6.44 -19.16 -10.53
CA LEU A 425 -5.77 -19.26 -9.24
C LEU A 425 -6.56 -20.21 -8.31
N PRO A 426 -5.90 -20.81 -7.31
CA PRO A 426 -6.60 -21.58 -6.27
C PRO A 426 -7.70 -20.75 -5.60
N GLU A 427 -8.66 -21.41 -4.96
CA GLU A 427 -9.60 -20.75 -4.06
C GLU A 427 -8.91 -20.39 -2.74
N PRO A 428 -9.31 -19.30 -2.05
CA PRO A 428 -8.91 -19.05 -0.68
C PRO A 428 -9.19 -20.26 0.23
N ALA A 429 -8.42 -20.39 1.30
CA ALA A 429 -8.53 -21.55 2.18
C ALA A 429 -9.97 -21.76 2.72
N PRO A 430 -10.49 -22.99 2.69
CA PRO A 430 -11.90 -23.27 2.97
C PRO A 430 -12.26 -23.05 4.45
N GLY A 431 -13.55 -23.07 4.73
CA GLY A 431 -14.11 -22.98 6.09
C GLY A 431 -14.80 -21.66 6.37
N PRO A 432 -15.49 -21.54 7.52
CA PRO A 432 -16.19 -20.32 7.87
C PRO A 432 -15.20 -19.17 8.06
N TYR A 433 -15.55 -18.01 7.52
CA TYR A 433 -14.84 -16.76 7.78
C TYR A 433 -14.98 -16.36 9.25
N CYS A 434 -13.97 -15.67 9.78
CA CYS A 434 -14.03 -15.11 11.11
C CYS A 434 -15.25 -14.20 11.24
N ARG A 435 -16.18 -14.56 12.14
CA ARG A 435 -17.31 -13.68 12.43
C ARG A 435 -16.78 -12.45 13.15
N ILE A 436 -16.82 -11.31 12.49
CA ILE A 436 -16.79 -10.02 13.17
C ILE A 436 -18.16 -9.92 13.87
N LEU A 437 -18.24 -10.39 15.11
CA LEU A 437 -19.47 -10.30 15.88
C LEU A 437 -19.75 -8.82 16.10
N ARG A 438 -20.89 -8.34 15.58
CA ARG A 438 -21.42 -6.98 15.75
C ARG A 438 -21.55 -6.54 17.22
N SER A 439 -21.43 -7.49 18.15
CA SER A 439 -21.52 -7.32 19.59
C SER A 439 -20.16 -7.36 20.31
N ASP A 440 -19.05 -7.45 19.58
CA ASP A 440 -17.69 -7.43 20.15
C ASP A 440 -17.37 -5.99 20.60
N PRO A 441 -17.34 -5.68 21.91
CA PRO A 441 -17.19 -4.31 22.40
C PRO A 441 -15.84 -3.70 22.00
N ALA A 442 -14.79 -4.52 21.90
CA ALA A 442 -13.46 -4.08 21.49
C ALA A 442 -13.45 -3.58 20.04
N TYR A 443 -14.18 -4.28 19.16
CA TYR A 443 -14.36 -3.85 17.78
C TYR A 443 -15.21 -2.59 17.68
N GLY A 444 -16.26 -2.46 18.52
CA GLY A 444 -17.11 -1.27 18.57
C GLY A 444 -16.37 -0.01 19.03
N GLU A 445 -15.50 -0.10 20.04
CA GLU A 445 -14.75 1.06 20.57
C GLU A 445 -13.64 1.55 19.64
N GLU A 446 -12.86 0.63 19.06
CA GLU A 446 -11.81 0.96 18.08
C GLU A 446 -12.40 1.60 16.81
N PHE A 447 -13.50 1.01 16.32
CA PHE A 447 -14.33 1.54 15.25
C PHE A 447 -14.79 2.96 15.61
N LEU A 448 -15.49 3.15 16.73
CA LEU A 448 -16.00 4.46 17.16
C LEU A 448 -14.90 5.51 17.33
N SER A 449 -13.71 5.15 17.80
CA SER A 449 -12.56 6.06 17.90
C SER A 449 -12.12 6.55 16.53
N MET A 450 -11.92 5.64 15.57
CA MET A 450 -11.56 5.99 14.19
C MET A 450 -12.66 6.84 13.52
N TYR A 451 -13.95 6.57 13.79
CA TYR A 451 -15.05 7.40 13.29
C TYR A 451 -15.15 8.76 13.94
N GLN A 452 -14.91 8.86 15.24
CA GLN A 452 -14.96 10.14 15.96
C GLN A 452 -13.88 11.07 15.41
N THR A 453 -12.67 10.55 15.15
CA THR A 453 -11.60 11.28 14.46
C THR A 453 -12.04 11.78 13.09
N LEU A 454 -12.61 10.91 12.23
CA LEU A 454 -13.09 11.31 10.90
C LEU A 454 -14.23 12.35 10.94
N LEU A 455 -15.12 12.28 11.94
CA LEU A 455 -16.24 13.21 12.10
C LEU A 455 -15.81 14.57 12.63
N ASP A 456 -14.91 14.59 13.62
CA ASP A 456 -14.33 15.82 14.18
C ASP A 456 -13.54 16.57 13.09
N GLU A 457 -12.84 15.84 12.22
CA GLU A 457 -12.08 16.39 11.09
C GLU A 457 -12.96 16.94 9.95
N ALA A 458 -14.15 16.38 9.76
CA ALA A 458 -15.16 16.90 8.83
C ALA A 458 -15.91 18.14 9.37
N GLY A 459 -15.63 18.55 10.62
CA GLY A 459 -16.34 19.63 11.30
C GLY A 459 -17.77 19.27 11.70
N ILE A 460 -18.06 17.97 11.85
CA ILE A 460 -19.39 17.46 12.15
C ILE A 460 -19.44 16.96 13.61
N CYS A 461 -19.99 17.77 14.52
CA CYS A 461 -20.23 17.35 15.90
C CYS A 461 -21.47 16.45 16.00
N LEU A 462 -21.32 15.25 16.58
CA LEU A 462 -22.47 14.42 16.95
C LEU A 462 -23.22 15.01 18.16
N PRO A 463 -24.57 14.96 18.20
CA PRO A 463 -25.34 15.28 19.40
C PRO A 463 -24.95 14.36 20.56
N ALA A 464 -24.91 14.88 21.79
CA ALA A 464 -24.45 14.17 23.01
C ALA A 464 -25.19 12.85 23.32
N HIS A 465 -26.31 12.57 22.66
CA HIS A 465 -27.14 11.37 22.84
C HIS A 465 -26.75 10.19 21.91
N SER A 466 -25.73 10.34 21.08
CA SER A 466 -25.27 9.35 20.09
C SER A 466 -24.23 8.33 20.63
N ARG A 467 -23.88 8.42 21.92
CA ARG A 467 -22.91 7.53 22.58
C ARG A 467 -23.48 6.18 23.05
N ASP A 468 -24.69 5.84 22.60
CA ASP A 468 -25.29 4.53 22.85
C ASP A 468 -24.99 3.60 21.65
N VAL A 469 -24.10 2.63 21.87
CA VAL A 469 -23.46 1.75 20.87
C VAL A 469 -24.45 0.75 20.24
N THR A 470 -25.74 0.87 20.51
CA THR A 470 -26.75 -0.11 20.10
C THR A 470 -27.07 -0.12 18.61
N THR A 471 -26.55 0.80 17.79
CA THR A 471 -26.46 0.54 16.34
C THR A 471 -25.28 1.26 15.68
N ALA A 472 -24.10 0.63 15.71
CA ALA A 472 -23.00 0.96 14.77
C ALA A 472 -23.48 1.03 13.30
N TYR A 473 -24.57 0.31 12.98
CA TYR A 473 -25.32 0.40 11.72
C TYR A 473 -25.92 1.79 11.45
N GLN A 474 -26.59 2.43 12.42
CA GLN A 474 -27.17 3.76 12.22
C GLN A 474 -26.07 4.81 12.10
N ALA A 475 -24.97 4.67 12.84
CA ALA A 475 -23.79 5.52 12.70
C ALA A 475 -23.13 5.37 11.31
N HIS A 476 -22.99 4.13 10.81
CA HIS A 476 -22.44 3.86 9.48
C HIS A 476 -23.35 4.37 8.35
N GLN A 477 -24.67 4.11 8.40
CA GLN A 477 -25.62 4.59 7.39
C GLN A 477 -25.75 6.11 7.40
N TRP A 478 -25.75 6.73 8.59
CA TRP A 478 -25.72 8.18 8.72
C TRP A 478 -24.43 8.77 8.19
N LEU A 479 -23.27 8.15 8.45
CA LEU A 479 -21.98 8.60 7.91
C LEU A 479 -21.92 8.47 6.39
N LEU A 480 -22.32 7.34 5.81
CA LEU A 480 -22.40 7.20 4.36
C LEU A 480 -23.28 8.31 3.75
N SER A 481 -24.39 8.64 4.42
CA SER A 481 -25.27 9.75 4.04
C SER A 481 -24.63 11.14 4.22
N ALA A 482 -23.82 11.34 5.27
CA ALA A 482 -23.12 12.59 5.53
C ALA A 482 -21.93 12.81 4.58
N ILE A 483 -21.16 11.76 4.27
CA ILE A 483 -20.09 11.76 3.27
C ILE A 483 -20.69 12.01 1.87
N ALA A 484 -21.77 11.30 1.51
CA ALA A 484 -22.53 11.56 0.29
C ALA A 484 -22.92 13.05 0.18
N ALA A 485 -23.43 13.64 1.26
CA ALA A 485 -23.77 15.07 1.32
C ALA A 485 -22.56 16.01 1.23
N LEU A 486 -21.41 15.66 1.82
CA LEU A 486 -20.17 16.46 1.79
C LEU A 486 -19.43 16.42 0.46
N PHE A 487 -19.50 15.29 -0.25
CA PHE A 487 -18.78 15.04 -1.49
C PHE A 487 -19.67 15.03 -2.74
N GLY A 488 -20.98 15.19 -2.58
CA GLY A 488 -21.95 15.34 -3.67
C GLY A 488 -22.18 14.07 -4.48
N GLN A 489 -22.08 12.90 -3.85
CA GLN A 489 -22.33 11.58 -4.47
C GLN A 489 -23.65 10.98 -4.01
#